data_AF-A0A940VJZ3-F1
#
_entry.id   AF-A0A940VJZ3-F1
#
_cell.length_a   1.000
_cell.length_b   1.000
_cell.length_c   1.000
_cell.angle_alpha   90.00
_cell.angle_beta   90.00
_cell.angle_gamma   90.00
#
_symmetry.space_group_name_H-M   'P 1'
#
loop_
_entity.id
_entity.type
_entity.pdbx_description
1 polymer ?
#
loop_
_entity_poly.entity_id
_entity_poly.type
_entity_poly.pdbx_seq_one_letter_code
_entity_poly.pdbx_strand_id
1 'polypeptide(L)'
;MASYDYIEKTVKVSRREFLGVLGVGAAVLWTGAYVATDLIQDRTKYIKMRTASLYRDDFKATVRQSHNNSSLNKMYKSFAGEPLSPLSEELFHTKYIDRTKLGGMS
;
A
#
# COMPACT_ATOMS: atom_id res chain seq x y z
N MET A 1 -49.34 49.68 5.45
CA MET A 1 -49.57 48.30 5.91
C MET A 1 -49.26 47.38 4.74
N ALA A 2 -48.18 46.60 4.79
CA ALA A 2 -47.75 45.79 3.64
C ALA A 2 -48.69 44.60 3.44
N SER A 3 -49.20 44.41 2.22
CA SER A 3 -50.03 43.26 1.83
C SER A 3 -49.10 42.14 1.36
N TYR A 4 -49.16 40.99 2.05
CA TYR A 4 -48.43 39.80 1.65
C TYR A 4 -49.39 38.85 0.93
N ASP A 5 -49.03 38.46 -0.28
CA ASP A 5 -49.71 37.43 -1.05
C ASP A 5 -49.02 36.08 -0.77
N TYR A 6 -49.72 35.18 -0.08
CA TYR A 6 -49.18 33.89 0.33
C TYR A 6 -49.69 32.80 -0.61
N ILE A 7 -48.76 32.17 -1.34
CA ILE A 7 -49.03 31.01 -2.18
C ILE A 7 -48.71 29.76 -1.35
N GLU A 8 -49.72 28.99 -0.98
CA GLU A 8 -49.49 27.71 -0.31
C GLU A 8 -48.78 26.73 -1.25
N LYS A 9 -47.75 26.05 -0.74
CA LYS A 9 -47.09 24.99 -1.51
C LYS A 9 -48.02 23.78 -1.60
N THR A 10 -48.27 23.34 -2.83
CA THR A 10 -49.13 22.17 -3.13
C THR A 10 -48.53 20.84 -2.69
N VAL A 11 -47.24 20.81 -2.37
CA VAL A 11 -46.48 19.61 -2.03
C VAL A 11 -46.51 19.38 -0.50
N LYS A 12 -47.28 18.38 -0.05
CA LYS A 12 -47.37 17.95 1.36
C LYS A 12 -46.39 16.80 1.62
N VAL A 13 -45.31 17.07 2.36
CA VAL A 13 -44.31 16.06 2.74
C VAL A 13 -44.36 15.83 4.25
N SER A 14 -44.44 14.57 4.67
CA SER A 14 -44.39 14.21 6.09
C SER A 14 -42.96 14.33 6.65
N ARG A 15 -42.83 14.49 7.98
CA ARG A 15 -41.50 14.55 8.64
C ARG A 15 -40.64 13.32 8.34
N ARG A 16 -41.25 12.13 8.24
CA ARG A 16 -40.54 10.88 7.95
C ARG A 16 -40.03 10.83 6.51
N GLU A 17 -40.84 11.26 5.55
CA GLU A 17 -40.43 11.36 4.15
C GLU A 17 -39.34 12.41 3.95
N PHE A 18 -39.46 13.56 4.63
CA PHE A 18 -38.42 14.60 4.60
C PHE A 18 -37.07 14.08 5.14
N LEU A 19 -37.09 13.42 6.31
CA LEU A 19 -35.88 12.80 6.87
C LEU A 19 -35.33 11.67 5.99
N GLY A 20 -36.21 10.89 5.35
CA GLY A 20 -35.82 9.83 4.41
C GLY A 20 -35.10 10.37 3.17
N VAL A 21 -35.66 11.40 2.53
CA VAL A 21 -35.04 12.04 1.35
C VAL A 21 -33.72 12.70 1.72
N LEU A 22 -33.64 13.39 2.86
CA LEU A 22 -32.38 13.95 3.35
C LEU A 22 -31.34 12.87 3.62
N GLY A 23 -31.72 11.77 4.26
CA GLY A 23 -30.83 10.66 4.57
C GLY A 23 -30.26 10.00 3.31
N VAL A 24 -31.11 9.75 2.31
CA VAL A 24 -30.66 9.19 1.01
C VAL A 24 -29.76 10.18 0.27
N GLY A 25 -30.12 11.47 0.24
CA GLY A 25 -29.27 12.50 -0.36
C GLY A 25 -27.89 12.59 0.30
N ALA A 26 -27.84 12.58 1.63
CA ALA A 26 -26.58 12.58 2.37
C ALA A 26 -25.74 11.32 2.10
N ALA A 27 -26.36 10.14 2.03
CA ALA A 27 -25.67 8.89 1.71
C ALA A 27 -25.04 8.93 0.32
N VAL A 28 -25.79 9.36 -0.70
CA VAL A 28 -25.28 9.48 -2.08
C VAL A 28 -24.12 10.48 -2.16
N LEU A 29 -24.25 11.64 -1.51
CA LEU A 29 -23.18 12.64 -1.46
C LEU A 29 -21.93 12.08 -0.76
N TRP A 30 -22.10 11.39 0.37
CA TRP A 30 -21.00 10.79 1.11
C TRP A 30 -20.28 9.69 0.31
N THR A 31 -21.02 8.78 -0.30
CA THR A 31 -20.45 7.72 -1.14
C THR A 31 -19.73 8.30 -2.34
N GLY A 32 -20.29 9.32 -3.00
CA GLY A 32 -19.63 10.03 -4.11
C GLY A 32 -18.32 10.69 -3.67
N ALA A 33 -18.32 11.37 -2.52
CA ALA A 33 -17.11 11.97 -1.95
C ALA A 33 -16.04 10.92 -1.61
N TYR A 34 -16.44 9.77 -1.04
CA TYR A 34 -15.52 8.69 -0.71
C TYR A 34 -14.82 8.13 -1.96
N VAL A 35 -15.57 7.80 -3.02
CA VAL A 35 -15.01 7.29 -4.28
C VAL A 35 -14.08 8.31 -4.93
N ALA A 36 -14.39 9.61 -4.83
CA ALA A 36 -13.50 10.66 -5.30
C ALA A 36 -12.14 10.67 -4.57
N THR A 37 -12.10 10.28 -3.28
CA THR A 37 -10.83 10.17 -2.55
C THR A 37 -9.93 9.09 -3.12
N ASP A 38 -10.49 7.94 -3.54
CA ASP A 38 -9.72 6.85 -4.16
C ASP A 38 -9.10 7.25 -5.51
N LEU A 39 -9.72 8.19 -6.25
CA LEU A 39 -9.19 8.70 -7.51
C LEU A 39 -8.06 9.72 -7.31
N ILE A 40 -8.11 10.51 -6.24
CA ILE A 40 -7.18 11.61 -5.99
C ILE A 40 -5.99 11.16 -5.13
N GLN A 41 -6.23 10.23 -4.21
CA GLN A 41 -5.23 9.84 -3.22
C GLN A 41 -4.28 8.77 -3.77
N ASP A 42 -3.07 9.18 -4.16
CA ASP A 42 -1.99 8.22 -4.41
C ASP A 42 -1.48 7.62 -3.08
N ARG A 43 -2.11 6.52 -2.65
CA ARG A 43 -1.73 5.77 -1.44
C ARG A 43 -0.31 5.18 -1.52
N THR A 44 0.29 5.13 -2.71
CA THR A 44 1.63 4.57 -2.93
C THR A 44 2.72 5.64 -3.03
N LYS A 45 2.37 6.94 -2.93
CA LYS A 45 3.30 8.07 -3.12
C LYS A 45 4.60 7.90 -2.33
N TYR A 46 4.52 7.59 -1.03
CA TYR A 46 5.71 7.44 -0.18
C TYR A 46 6.53 6.18 -0.51
N ILE A 47 5.88 5.10 -0.93
CA ILE A 47 6.58 3.88 -1.37
C ILE A 47 7.37 4.20 -2.64
N LYS A 48 6.74 4.83 -3.63
CA LYS A 48 7.39 5.27 -4.88
C LYS A 48 8.59 6.17 -4.61
N MET A 49 8.44 7.16 -3.72
CA MET A 49 9.54 8.08 -3.38
C MET A 49 10.73 7.36 -2.73
N ARG A 50 10.48 6.43 -1.78
CA ARG A 50 11.54 5.64 -1.14
C ARG A 50 12.25 4.74 -2.15
N THR A 51 11.49 4.01 -2.96
CA THR A 51 12.01 3.14 -4.01
C THR A 51 12.86 3.93 -5.01
N ALA A 52 12.38 5.09 -5.47
CA ALA A 52 13.12 5.95 -6.38
C ALA A 52 14.43 6.47 -5.78
N SER A 53 14.43 6.85 -4.50
CA SER A 53 15.66 7.28 -3.82
C SER A 53 16.69 6.15 -3.74
N LEU A 54 16.26 4.95 -3.31
CA LEU A 54 17.13 3.78 -3.21
C LEU A 54 17.80 3.44 -4.55
N TYR A 55 17.03 3.43 -5.65
CA TYR A 55 17.59 3.17 -6.98
C TYR A 55 18.48 4.30 -7.49
N ARG A 56 18.20 5.56 -7.13
CA ARG A 56 19.06 6.70 -7.48
C ARG A 56 20.42 6.58 -6.78
N ASP A 57 20.43 6.14 -5.53
CA ASP A 57 21.65 5.97 -4.76
C ASP A 57 22.45 4.76 -5.26
N ASP A 58 21.78 3.65 -5.59
CA ASP A 58 22.41 2.49 -6.26
C ASP A 58 23.02 2.87 -7.61
N PHE A 59 22.33 3.66 -8.44
CA PHE A 59 22.86 4.12 -9.73
C PHE A 59 24.15 4.93 -9.60
N LYS A 60 24.30 5.69 -8.51
CA LYS A 60 25.49 6.51 -8.23
C LYS A 60 26.67 5.70 -7.66
N ALA A 61 26.44 4.48 -7.20
CA ALA A 61 27.49 3.67 -6.62
C ALA A 61 28.48 3.19 -7.71
N THR A 62 29.79 3.34 -7.44
CA THR A 62 30.85 2.89 -8.37
C THR A 62 30.88 1.38 -8.56
N VAL A 63 30.56 0.62 -7.50
CA VAL A 63 30.47 -0.85 -7.52
C VAL A 63 29.05 -1.24 -7.16
N ARG A 64 28.36 -1.90 -8.09
CA ARG A 64 26.94 -2.28 -7.96
C ARG A 64 26.69 -3.78 -7.98
N GLN A 65 27.65 -4.55 -8.48
CA GLN A 65 27.57 -6.00 -8.58
C GLN A 65 28.27 -6.63 -7.38
N SER A 66 27.60 -7.53 -6.66
CA SER A 66 28.12 -8.13 -5.43
C SER A 66 29.45 -8.87 -5.62
N HIS A 67 29.66 -9.54 -6.76
CA HIS A 67 30.92 -10.24 -7.06
C HIS A 67 32.11 -9.31 -7.36
N ASN A 68 31.85 -8.02 -7.60
CA ASN A 68 32.90 -7.00 -7.74
C ASN A 68 33.25 -6.32 -6.40
N ASN A 69 32.55 -6.66 -5.31
CA ASN A 69 32.84 -6.11 -3.98
C ASN A 69 34.15 -6.70 -3.43
N SER A 70 35.14 -5.84 -3.19
CA SER A 70 36.47 -6.24 -2.71
C SER A 70 36.44 -6.92 -1.34
N SER A 71 35.58 -6.45 -0.43
CA SER A 71 35.43 -7.03 0.91
C SER A 71 34.82 -8.44 0.85
N LEU A 72 33.84 -8.64 -0.03
CA LEU A 72 33.22 -9.95 -0.26
C LEU A 72 34.25 -10.93 -0.84
N ASN A 73 34.98 -10.51 -1.87
CA ASN A 73 36.04 -11.32 -2.47
C ASN A 73 37.15 -11.68 -1.47
N LYS A 74 37.49 -10.76 -0.56
CA LYS A 74 38.46 -11.03 0.50
C LYS A 74 37.93 -12.07 1.49
N MET A 75 36.68 -11.95 1.94
CA MET A 75 36.05 -12.89 2.86
C MET A 75 36.04 -14.31 2.30
N TYR A 76 35.65 -14.49 1.03
CA TYR A 76 35.71 -15.79 0.38
C TYR A 76 37.16 -16.31 0.29
N LYS A 77 38.11 -15.52 -0.21
CA LYS A 77 39.51 -15.95 -0.34
C LYS A 77 40.19 -16.32 0.98
N SER A 78 39.89 -15.61 2.07
CA SER A 78 40.57 -15.82 3.36
C SER A 78 39.85 -16.78 4.29
N PHE A 79 38.57 -17.07 4.05
CA PHE A 79 37.74 -17.81 5.00
C PHE A 79 36.79 -18.81 4.34
N ALA A 80 35.77 -18.34 3.60
CA ALA A 80 34.68 -19.21 3.13
C ALA A 80 35.05 -20.09 1.90
N GLY A 81 36.20 -19.84 1.27
CA GLY A 81 36.66 -20.50 0.07
C GLY A 81 35.90 -20.00 -1.16
N GLU A 82 35.02 -20.85 -1.70
CA GLU A 82 34.21 -20.57 -2.89
C GLU A 82 32.71 -20.60 -2.57
N PRO A 83 31.86 -19.93 -3.37
CA PRO A 83 30.41 -20.09 -3.28
C PRO A 83 30.01 -21.56 -3.40
N LEU A 84 29.02 -22.00 -2.62
CA LEU A 84 28.56 -23.38 -2.55
C LEU A 84 29.59 -24.40 -2.01
N SER A 85 30.70 -23.95 -1.39
CA SER A 85 31.59 -24.84 -0.64
C SER A 85 30.86 -25.48 0.55
N PRO A 86 31.33 -26.63 1.09
CA PRO A 86 30.73 -27.23 2.28
C PRO A 86 30.63 -26.26 3.47
N LEU A 87 31.66 -25.41 3.67
CA LEU A 87 31.65 -24.38 4.70
C LEU A 87 30.63 -23.27 4.41
N SER A 88 30.47 -22.86 3.15
CA SER A 88 29.43 -21.90 2.75
C SER A 88 28.02 -22.47 2.91
N GLU A 89 27.83 -23.75 2.62
CA GLU A 89 26.56 -24.46 2.83
C GLU A 89 26.18 -24.50 4.30
N GLU A 90 27.14 -24.82 5.17
CA GLU A 90 26.92 -24.87 6.61
C GLU A 90 26.58 -23.50 7.22
N LEU A 91 27.26 -22.43 6.76
CA LEU A 91 27.13 -21.10 7.37
C LEU A 91 26.06 -20.21 6.74
N PHE A 92 25.88 -20.27 5.41
CA PHE A 92 25.09 -19.29 4.67
C PHE A 92 23.81 -19.86 4.05
N HIS A 93 23.64 -21.18 4.03
CA HIS A 93 22.41 -21.81 3.55
C HIS A 93 21.52 -22.30 4.70
N THR A 94 20.26 -22.56 4.36
CA THR A 94 19.25 -23.03 5.30
C THR A 94 18.31 -24.01 4.63
N LYS A 95 17.60 -24.80 5.42
CA LYS A 95 16.63 -25.78 4.93
C LYS A 95 15.22 -25.31 5.22
N TYR A 96 14.34 -25.47 4.24
CA TYR A 96 12.92 -25.20 4.40
C TYR A 96 12.20 -26.43 4.97
N ILE A 97 11.16 -26.18 5.75
CA ILE A 97 10.29 -27.22 6.30
C ILE A 97 8.89 -26.97 5.74
N ASP A 98 8.23 -28.03 5.25
CA ASP A 98 6.84 -27.96 4.82
C ASP A 98 5.93 -27.65 6.01
N ARG A 99 5.17 -26.56 5.89
CA ARG A 99 4.26 -26.03 6.90
C ARG A 99 2.80 -26.05 6.48
N THR A 100 2.48 -26.68 5.35
CA THR A 100 1.12 -26.70 4.80
C THR A 100 0.07 -27.29 5.74
N LYS A 101 0.48 -28.19 6.66
CA LYS A 101 -0.42 -28.82 7.65
C LYS A 101 -0.51 -28.09 9.00
N LEU A 102 0.12 -26.93 9.18
CA LEU A 102 0.16 -26.22 10.47
C LEU A 102 -1.09 -25.38 10.79
N GLY A 103 -1.98 -25.16 9.81
CA GLY A 103 -3.32 -24.61 10.04
C GLY A 103 -4.33 -25.71 9.81
N GLY A 104 -4.95 -26.23 10.87
CA GLY A 104 -5.96 -27.29 10.78
C GLY A 104 -7.17 -26.88 9.96
N MET A 105 -7.10 -27.13 8.65
CA MET A 105 -8.21 -27.28 7.73
C MET A 105 -7.82 -28.37 6.74
N SER A 106 -7.90 -29.62 7.19
CA SER A 106 -8.06 -30.80 6.34
C SER A 106 -9.54 -31.14 6.26
#